data_AF-A0A1W9UU20-F1
#
_entry.id   AF-A0A1W9UU20-F1
#
_cell.length_a   1.000
_cell.length_b   1.000
_cell.length_c   1.000
_cell.angle_alpha   90.00
_cell.angle_beta   90.00
_cell.angle_gamma   90.00
#
_symmetry.space_group_name_H-M   'P 1'
#
loop_
_entity.id
_entity.type
_entity.pdbx_description
1 polymer ?
#
loop_
_entity_poly.entity_id
_entity_poly.type
_entity_poly.pdbx_seq_one_letter_code
_entity_poly.pdbx_strand_id
1 'polypeptide(L)'
;FQKVRTPEGREGWLTYRSGDTIYLTPLEIEPPPSKGKKLRVDWRRGLRMRAQPEPSQASFSGAIVPHGTVVTAIGEPFSHPEGYVFQRARTPSGRVGWLTRSYGDTVYLVEVKEETHEPAAETGKLWVDWFDGLKMRERPEPSLASFSGITVPYGAQVTAMGSPQEHAEGYMFQQVRLDDGGTGWLTLSYGDTVYLSKQKPDLTTKPIEVAQVSPVAGLWAEMRGSPGGEVQWWVGGAAPLRVLDPIGAGTKIGQVGQWIEVETPAFKRGFIGAQYLKPFTPSTHRTARAGESAYIYGIHDRYSRDLLKSAGATGWVLFTHAIGTDYQGAGGDRSTYYEWANDGFGVIARLNYGYGSSGTIPEPHQYNDFARTCAAFVERSIDPHNPKGGCHIWIIGNEMNNPREYPGNHDGAGGRPITPESYADCFNRAYRAIKRAYQDFPGLSPPDSIVVPGAIDPYNAVAGCNGNWFTRMLRRIDALDGIALHAYTHGAAPGLITSTQLFGQERHPPIRFPDKQLSWQYYHFYAYRTYMDLIPGKWRDAPVFITETDQVQKNWTNANSGWVKKMYAEVNDWNSNPNRQRVYCALLFRWETNEWQVRDKENVLQDFKEAAQRGYKWQI
;
A
#
# COMPACT_ATOMS: atom_id res chain seq x y z
N PHE A 1 17.38 -19.26 -31.12
CA PHE A 1 17.76 -18.25 -30.10
C PHE A 1 17.39 -16.87 -30.62
N GLN A 2 17.07 -15.90 -29.75
CA GLN A 2 16.71 -14.52 -30.07
C GLN A 2 17.68 -13.57 -29.36
N LYS A 3 18.17 -12.55 -30.06
CA LYS A 3 18.97 -11.49 -29.43
C LYS A 3 18.04 -10.56 -28.66
N VAL A 4 18.37 -10.28 -27.40
CA VAL A 4 17.53 -9.49 -26.48
C VAL A 4 18.37 -8.44 -25.75
N ARG A 5 17.70 -7.40 -25.26
CA ARG A 5 18.25 -6.40 -24.35
C ARG A 5 17.37 -6.35 -23.10
N THR A 6 17.96 -6.46 -21.90
CA THR A 6 17.20 -6.36 -20.65
C THR A 6 16.85 -4.89 -20.33
N PRO A 7 15.87 -4.61 -19.45
CA PRO A 7 15.55 -3.23 -19.02
C PRO A 7 16.76 -2.49 -18.43
N GLU A 8 17.72 -3.23 -17.88
CA GLU A 8 18.97 -2.71 -17.31
C GLU A 8 20.07 -2.53 -18.39
N GLY A 9 19.73 -2.67 -19.67
CA GLY A 9 20.59 -2.36 -20.81
C GLY A 9 21.57 -3.47 -21.25
N ARG A 10 21.51 -4.68 -20.67
CA ARG A 10 22.42 -5.77 -21.02
C ARG A 10 21.96 -6.49 -22.28
N GLU A 11 22.85 -6.72 -23.23
CA GLU A 11 22.56 -7.47 -24.45
C GLU A 11 23.04 -8.93 -24.37
N GLY A 12 22.24 -9.85 -24.92
CA GLY A 12 22.58 -11.27 -24.97
C GLY A 12 21.67 -12.07 -25.89
N TRP A 13 21.82 -13.40 -25.88
CA TRP A 13 20.99 -14.32 -26.66
C TRP A 13 20.23 -15.26 -25.73
N LEU A 14 18.93 -15.43 -25.97
CA LEU A 14 18.07 -16.35 -25.22
C LEU A 14 17.46 -17.41 -26.15
N THR A 15 17.14 -18.60 -25.62
CA THR A 15 16.44 -19.64 -26.40
C THR A 15 15.04 -19.15 -26.75
N TYR A 16 14.73 -19.10 -28.05
CA TYR A 16 13.41 -18.66 -28.54
C TYR A 16 12.41 -19.81 -28.63
N ARG A 17 12.87 -20.94 -29.17
CA ARG A 17 12.08 -22.15 -29.42
C ARG A 17 13.01 -23.37 -29.38
N SER A 18 12.51 -24.48 -28.85
CA SER A 18 13.11 -25.82 -28.95
C SER A 18 12.01 -26.82 -29.30
N GLY A 19 12.09 -27.46 -30.46
CA GLY A 19 10.98 -28.29 -30.98
C GLY A 19 9.71 -27.46 -31.13
N ASP A 20 8.60 -27.92 -30.56
CA ASP A 20 7.30 -27.22 -30.56
C ASP A 20 7.12 -26.28 -29.35
N THR A 21 8.08 -26.26 -28.43
CA THR A 21 8.03 -25.41 -27.22
C THR A 21 8.62 -24.03 -27.51
N ILE A 22 7.82 -22.97 -27.34
CA ILE A 22 8.23 -21.56 -27.48
C ILE A 22 8.56 -21.01 -26.08
N TYR A 23 9.78 -20.51 -25.91
CA TYR A 23 10.31 -19.97 -24.64
C TYR A 23 10.28 -18.44 -24.58
N LEU A 24 10.25 -17.78 -25.74
CA LEU A 24 10.09 -16.34 -25.84
C LEU A 24 8.93 -16.09 -26.78
N THR A 25 7.80 -15.66 -26.23
CA THR A 25 6.70 -15.17 -27.05
C THR A 25 7.06 -13.74 -27.47
N PRO A 26 7.12 -13.41 -28.77
CA PRO A 26 7.33 -12.04 -29.18
C PRO A 26 6.28 -11.15 -28.51
N LEU A 27 6.70 -10.03 -27.92
CA LEU A 27 5.81 -8.88 -27.88
C LEU A 27 5.49 -8.59 -29.35
N GLU A 28 4.27 -8.86 -29.79
CA GLU A 28 3.77 -8.21 -30.98
C GLU A 28 4.08 -6.73 -30.77
N ILE A 29 4.99 -6.19 -31.57
CA ILE A 29 5.27 -4.76 -31.60
C ILE A 29 3.91 -4.13 -31.78
N GLU A 30 3.42 -3.48 -30.73
CA GLU A 30 2.12 -2.87 -30.74
C GLU A 30 2.10 -1.93 -31.96
N PRO A 31 1.16 -2.09 -32.89
CA PRO A 31 0.95 -1.04 -33.86
C PRO A 31 0.75 0.27 -33.06
N PRO A 32 1.32 1.39 -33.53
CA PRO A 32 1.12 2.70 -32.88
C PRO A 32 -0.39 2.89 -32.64
N PRO A 33 -0.79 3.63 -31.59
CA PRO A 33 -2.19 3.74 -31.17
C PRO A 33 -3.09 3.98 -32.38
N SER A 34 -3.70 2.90 -32.87
CA SER A 34 -4.51 2.99 -34.07
C SER A 34 -5.81 3.67 -33.69
N LYS A 35 -6.30 4.57 -34.54
CA LYS A 35 -7.66 5.13 -34.52
C LYS A 35 -8.71 4.03 -34.80
N GLY A 36 -8.70 2.98 -33.99
CA GLY A 36 -9.70 1.94 -34.06
C GLY A 36 -11.03 2.46 -33.55
N LYS A 37 -12.13 1.98 -34.15
CA LYS A 37 -13.49 2.36 -33.74
C LYS A 37 -13.67 2.16 -32.23
N LYS A 38 -14.30 3.14 -31.57
CA LYS A 38 -14.68 3.04 -30.15
C LYS A 38 -15.95 2.19 -30.06
N LEU A 39 -15.90 1.15 -29.25
CA LEU A 39 -17.01 0.23 -29.02
C LEU A 39 -17.34 0.20 -27.53
N ARG A 40 -18.62 0.29 -27.18
CA ARG A 40 -19.09 0.21 -25.79
C ARG A 40 -19.62 -1.18 -25.51
N VAL A 41 -19.22 -1.74 -24.37
CA VAL A 41 -19.79 -2.99 -23.85
C VAL A 41 -21.24 -2.77 -23.46
N ASP A 42 -22.17 -3.38 -24.19
CA ASP A 42 -23.62 -3.28 -24.00
C ASP A 42 -24.20 -4.59 -23.47
N TRP A 43 -23.57 -5.12 -22.41
CA TRP A 43 -24.04 -6.30 -21.70
C TRP A 43 -23.91 -6.12 -20.21
N ARG A 44 -25.04 -6.19 -19.49
CA ARG A 44 -25.09 -5.91 -18.04
C ARG A 44 -24.13 -6.75 -17.20
N ARG A 45 -23.82 -7.98 -17.62
CA ARG A 45 -22.89 -8.88 -16.89
C ARG A 45 -21.42 -8.67 -17.25
N GLY A 46 -21.12 -7.73 -18.16
CA GLY A 46 -19.78 -7.54 -18.72
C GLY A 46 -19.37 -8.68 -19.66
N LEU A 47 -18.30 -8.46 -20.42
CA LEU A 47 -17.79 -9.41 -21.41
C LEU A 47 -16.50 -10.06 -20.94
N ARG A 48 -16.41 -11.38 -21.12
CA ARG A 48 -15.17 -12.12 -20.84
C ARG A 48 -14.12 -11.75 -21.87
N MET A 49 -12.97 -11.29 -21.40
CA MET A 49 -11.80 -11.04 -22.24
C MET A 49 -11.04 -12.34 -22.47
N ARG A 50 -10.75 -12.64 -23.73
CA ARG A 50 -10.19 -13.90 -24.18
C ARG A 50 -8.84 -13.74 -24.86
N ALA A 51 -7.97 -14.73 -24.69
CA ALA A 51 -6.66 -14.80 -25.36
C ALA A 51 -6.80 -15.18 -26.84
N GLN A 52 -7.84 -15.95 -27.18
CA GLN A 52 -8.17 -16.39 -28.54
C GLN A 52 -9.66 -16.11 -28.85
N PRO A 53 -10.05 -15.88 -30.12
CA PRO A 53 -11.42 -15.58 -30.50
C PRO A 53 -12.31 -16.85 -30.56
N GLU A 54 -12.39 -17.57 -29.44
CA GLU A 54 -13.19 -18.80 -29.29
C GLU A 54 -13.94 -18.80 -27.95
N PRO A 55 -15.15 -19.39 -27.86
CA PRO A 55 -15.98 -19.32 -26.66
C PRO A 55 -15.54 -20.22 -25.49
N SER A 56 -14.46 -21.00 -25.64
CA SER A 56 -13.96 -21.99 -24.66
C SER A 56 -13.57 -21.38 -23.30
N GLN A 57 -13.53 -22.18 -22.23
CA GLN A 57 -12.97 -21.71 -20.95
C GLN A 57 -11.43 -21.56 -21.00
N ALA A 58 -10.75 -22.32 -21.85
CA ALA A 58 -9.31 -22.23 -22.02
C ALA A 58 -8.86 -20.87 -22.58
N SER A 59 -9.70 -20.23 -23.41
CA SER A 59 -9.41 -18.89 -23.93
C SER A 59 -9.69 -17.79 -22.94
N PHE A 60 -10.39 -18.04 -21.82
CA PHE A 60 -10.76 -16.99 -20.86
C PHE A 60 -9.54 -16.52 -20.06
N SER A 61 -9.20 -15.24 -20.16
CA SER A 61 -8.02 -14.65 -19.50
C SER A 61 -8.22 -14.32 -18.01
N GLY A 62 -9.34 -14.76 -17.41
CA GLY A 62 -9.72 -14.41 -16.04
C GLY A 62 -10.27 -12.99 -15.87
N ALA A 63 -10.40 -12.19 -16.95
CA ALA A 63 -10.86 -10.80 -16.87
C ALA A 63 -12.23 -10.57 -17.50
N ILE A 64 -13.07 -9.85 -16.77
CA ILE A 64 -14.38 -9.39 -17.24
C ILE A 64 -14.27 -7.89 -17.51
N VAL A 65 -14.61 -7.47 -18.73
CA VAL A 65 -14.74 -6.07 -19.12
C VAL A 65 -16.15 -5.60 -18.75
N PRO A 66 -16.30 -4.65 -17.80
CA PRO A 66 -17.61 -4.25 -17.28
C PRO A 66 -18.53 -3.64 -18.33
N HIS A 67 -19.84 -3.73 -18.11
CA HIS A 67 -20.87 -2.97 -18.84
C HIS A 67 -20.54 -1.48 -18.89
N GLY A 68 -20.77 -0.84 -20.04
CA GLY A 68 -20.50 0.58 -20.26
C GLY A 68 -19.04 0.93 -20.57
N THR A 69 -18.10 -0.02 -20.43
CA THR A 69 -16.69 0.21 -20.77
C THR A 69 -16.55 0.49 -22.27
N VAL A 70 -15.86 1.58 -22.61
CA VAL A 70 -15.49 1.89 -23.99
C VAL A 70 -14.12 1.28 -24.30
N VAL A 71 -14.08 0.39 -25.28
CA VAL A 71 -12.88 -0.28 -25.76
C VAL A 71 -12.52 0.24 -27.15
N THR A 72 -11.24 0.19 -27.49
CA THR A 72 -10.75 0.55 -28.82
C THR A 72 -10.60 -0.72 -29.64
N ALA A 73 -11.33 -0.85 -30.76
CA ALA A 73 -11.17 -2.00 -31.65
C ALA A 73 -9.75 -2.06 -32.23
N ILE A 74 -9.15 -3.25 -32.26
CA ILE A 74 -7.84 -3.50 -32.85
C ILE A 74 -8.02 -4.53 -33.96
N GLY A 75 -7.98 -4.09 -35.21
CA GLY A 75 -8.17 -4.95 -36.38
C GLY A 75 -9.63 -5.36 -36.62
N GLU A 76 -9.82 -6.19 -37.64
CA GLU A 76 -11.14 -6.63 -38.10
C GLU A 76 -11.79 -7.68 -37.17
N PRO A 77 -13.13 -7.75 -37.10
CA PRO A 77 -13.83 -8.79 -36.37
C PRO A 77 -13.53 -10.20 -36.92
N PHE A 78 -13.39 -11.16 -36.03
CA PHE A 78 -13.22 -12.58 -36.36
C PHE A 78 -14.55 -13.31 -36.25
N SER A 79 -14.97 -14.01 -37.30
CA SER A 79 -16.16 -14.86 -37.29
C SER A 79 -15.80 -16.30 -36.95
N HIS A 80 -16.33 -16.80 -35.84
CA HIS A 80 -16.14 -18.17 -35.36
C HIS A 80 -17.19 -19.11 -35.96
N PRO A 81 -16.84 -20.38 -36.31
CA PRO A 81 -17.78 -21.34 -36.91
C PRO A 81 -19.06 -21.59 -36.10
N GLU A 82 -19.01 -21.46 -34.78
CA GLU A 82 -20.17 -21.60 -33.89
C GLU A 82 -21.09 -20.35 -33.86
N GLY A 83 -20.91 -19.38 -34.75
CA GLY A 83 -21.77 -18.20 -34.89
C GLY A 83 -21.44 -17.01 -34.00
N TYR A 84 -20.32 -17.07 -33.26
CA TYR A 84 -19.79 -15.92 -32.53
C TYR A 84 -18.99 -15.00 -33.45
N VAL A 85 -19.17 -13.69 -33.30
CA VAL A 85 -18.25 -12.70 -33.85
C VAL A 85 -17.44 -12.13 -32.69
N PHE A 86 -16.12 -12.20 -32.79
CA PHE A 86 -15.21 -11.64 -31.79
C PHE A 86 -14.53 -10.38 -32.32
N GLN A 87 -14.39 -9.38 -31.47
CA GLN A 87 -13.59 -8.18 -31.73
C GLN A 87 -12.37 -8.20 -30.83
N ARG A 88 -11.18 -8.15 -31.43
CA ARG A 88 -9.96 -7.85 -30.68
C ARG A 88 -10.01 -6.37 -30.27
N ALA A 89 -9.79 -6.07 -28.99
CA ALA A 89 -9.97 -4.74 -28.45
C ALA A 89 -8.99 -4.43 -27.32
N ARG A 90 -8.68 -3.13 -27.15
CA ARG A 90 -7.90 -2.56 -26.05
C ARG A 90 -8.82 -1.86 -25.07
N THR A 91 -8.71 -2.21 -23.79
CA THR A 91 -9.41 -1.53 -22.68
C THR A 91 -8.73 -0.19 -22.32
N PRO A 92 -9.40 0.71 -21.59
CA PRO A 92 -8.79 1.95 -21.08
C PRO A 92 -7.55 1.71 -20.21
N SER A 93 -7.52 0.61 -19.46
CA SER A 93 -6.36 0.21 -18.64
C SER A 93 -5.22 -0.43 -19.45
N GLY A 94 -5.27 -0.37 -20.79
CA GLY A 94 -4.24 -0.88 -21.70
C GLY A 94 -4.30 -2.39 -21.97
N ARG A 95 -5.21 -3.15 -21.35
CA ARG A 95 -5.31 -4.61 -21.57
C ARG A 95 -5.89 -4.91 -22.94
N VAL A 96 -5.27 -5.82 -23.68
CA VAL A 96 -5.69 -6.27 -25.02
C VAL A 96 -6.21 -7.71 -24.95
N GLY A 97 -7.29 -7.99 -25.67
CA GLY A 97 -7.82 -9.33 -25.85
C GLY A 97 -9.04 -9.36 -26.76
N TRP A 98 -9.62 -10.54 -26.92
CA TRP A 98 -10.83 -10.76 -27.73
C TRP A 98 -12.08 -10.65 -26.85
N LEU A 99 -13.06 -9.89 -27.33
CA LEU A 99 -14.38 -9.74 -26.73
C LEU A 99 -15.44 -10.22 -27.71
N THR A 100 -16.52 -10.83 -27.20
CA THR A 100 -17.66 -11.17 -28.05
C THR A 100 -18.31 -9.88 -28.54
N ARG A 101 -18.31 -9.67 -29.86
CA ARG A 101 -18.95 -8.53 -30.54
C ARG A 101 -20.43 -8.79 -30.75
N SER A 102 -20.77 -9.97 -31.26
CA SER A 102 -22.15 -10.43 -31.45
C SER A 102 -22.23 -11.96 -31.41
N TYR A 103 -23.43 -12.47 -31.17
CA TYR A 103 -23.79 -13.89 -31.29
C TYR A 103 -25.27 -13.99 -31.66
N GLY A 104 -25.58 -14.63 -32.80
CA GLY A 104 -26.90 -14.55 -33.41
C GLY A 104 -27.32 -13.09 -33.63
N ASP A 105 -28.56 -12.75 -33.23
CA ASP A 105 -29.10 -11.39 -33.35
C ASP A 105 -28.67 -10.46 -32.19
N THR A 106 -27.92 -10.96 -31.20
CA THR A 106 -27.50 -10.15 -30.06
C THR A 106 -26.17 -9.46 -30.32
N VAL A 107 -26.15 -8.13 -30.18
CA VAL A 107 -24.94 -7.31 -30.26
C VAL A 107 -24.49 -6.94 -28.84
N TYR A 108 -23.24 -7.25 -28.51
CA TYR A 108 -22.65 -7.01 -27.18
C TYR A 108 -21.65 -5.85 -27.17
N LEU A 109 -21.14 -5.46 -28.35
CA LEU A 109 -20.30 -4.30 -28.55
C LEU A 109 -20.96 -3.35 -29.54
N VAL A 110 -21.37 -2.19 -29.05
CA VAL A 110 -22.08 -1.18 -29.84
C VAL A 110 -21.11 -0.06 -30.19
N GLU A 111 -21.14 0.38 -31.45
CA GLU A 111 -20.30 1.48 -31.90
C GLU A 111 -20.65 2.77 -31.14
N VAL A 112 -19.65 3.37 -30.51
CA VAL A 112 -19.77 4.71 -29.95
C VAL A 112 -19.61 5.64 -31.13
N LYS A 113 -20.70 6.30 -31.55
CA LYS A 113 -20.57 7.44 -32.44
C LYS A 113 -19.68 8.44 -31.72
N GLU A 114 -18.53 8.77 -32.31
CA GLU A 114 -17.81 9.97 -31.88
C GLU A 114 -18.80 11.11 -32.06
N GLU A 115 -19.31 11.66 -30.95
CA GLU A 115 -19.77 13.03 -30.97
C GLU A 115 -18.53 13.85 -31.27
N THR A 116 -18.27 14.07 -32.56
CA THR A 116 -17.46 15.17 -33.02
C THR A 116 -18.22 16.43 -32.65
N HIS A 117 -18.12 16.82 -31.39
CA HIS A 117 -18.27 18.23 -31.06
C HIS A 117 -17.20 18.94 -31.87
N GLU A 118 -17.63 19.89 -32.71
CA GLU A 118 -16.72 20.92 -33.18
C GLU A 118 -15.89 21.39 -31.97
N PRO A 119 -14.56 21.53 -32.10
CA PRO A 119 -13.74 21.93 -30.96
C PRO A 119 -14.33 23.20 -30.39
N ALA A 120 -14.84 23.09 -29.15
CA ALA A 120 -15.51 24.20 -28.51
C ALA A 120 -14.53 25.38 -28.51
N ALA A 121 -15.02 26.55 -28.93
CA ALA A 121 -14.16 27.73 -29.08
C ALA A 121 -13.38 28.00 -27.79
N GLU A 122 -12.14 28.47 -27.92
CA GLU A 122 -11.34 28.86 -26.77
C GLU A 122 -12.03 30.02 -26.04
N THR A 123 -12.37 29.80 -24.77
CA THR A 123 -13.11 30.77 -23.95
C THR A 123 -12.21 31.49 -22.93
N GLY A 124 -10.98 31.03 -22.73
CA GLY A 124 -9.98 31.72 -21.91
C GLY A 124 -8.89 30.82 -21.34
N LYS A 125 -8.12 31.38 -20.39
CA LYS A 125 -7.12 30.64 -19.61
C LYS A 125 -7.60 30.47 -18.18
N LEU A 126 -7.36 29.28 -17.62
CA LEU A 126 -7.63 28.94 -16.23
C LEU A 126 -6.39 28.30 -15.60
N TRP A 127 -6.36 28.27 -14.28
CA TRP A 127 -5.30 27.64 -13.49
C TRP A 127 -5.89 26.64 -12.51
N VAL A 128 -5.20 25.51 -12.35
CA VAL A 128 -5.54 24.52 -11.33
C VAL A 128 -5.24 25.08 -9.94
N ASP A 129 -6.29 25.32 -9.16
CA ASP A 129 -6.24 25.87 -7.80
C ASP A 129 -6.62 24.81 -6.76
N TRP A 130 -6.06 23.62 -6.93
CA TRP A 130 -6.26 22.50 -6.01
C TRP A 130 -4.97 21.71 -5.83
N PHE A 131 -4.50 21.60 -4.58
CA PHE A 131 -3.17 21.04 -4.28
C PHE A 131 -2.99 19.58 -4.66
N ASP A 132 -4.06 18.79 -4.71
CA ASP A 132 -3.96 17.39 -5.18
C ASP A 132 -3.87 17.25 -6.70
N GLY A 133 -4.00 18.36 -7.41
CA GLY A 133 -4.24 18.37 -8.84
C GLY A 133 -5.65 17.90 -9.19
N LEU A 134 -6.02 18.04 -10.45
CA LEU A 134 -7.33 17.68 -10.95
C LEU A 134 -7.25 16.50 -11.90
N LYS A 135 -8.11 15.50 -11.64
CA LYS A 135 -8.28 14.35 -12.52
C LYS A 135 -8.92 14.81 -13.82
N MET A 136 -8.21 14.64 -14.92
CA MET A 136 -8.73 14.87 -16.26
C MET A 136 -9.68 13.75 -16.65
N ARG A 137 -10.79 14.14 -17.28
CA ARG A 137 -11.91 13.23 -17.54
C ARG A 137 -12.28 13.24 -19.01
N GLU A 138 -12.68 12.08 -19.51
CA GLU A 138 -13.20 11.92 -20.88
C GLU A 138 -14.59 12.57 -21.03
N ARG A 139 -15.33 12.69 -19.92
CA ARG A 139 -16.69 13.26 -19.84
C ARG A 139 -16.87 14.07 -18.55
N PRO A 140 -17.81 15.03 -18.50
CA PRO A 140 -18.06 15.88 -17.34
C PRO A 140 -18.84 15.15 -16.23
N GLU A 141 -18.24 14.12 -15.65
CA GLU A 141 -18.84 13.32 -14.56
C GLU A 141 -17.78 12.96 -13.50
N PRO A 142 -18.13 12.93 -12.20
CA PRO A 142 -17.16 12.71 -11.11
C PRO A 142 -16.68 11.26 -10.98
N SER A 143 -17.33 10.30 -11.64
CA SER A 143 -17.00 8.87 -11.61
C SER A 143 -15.55 8.57 -11.99
N LEU A 144 -14.90 7.60 -11.34
CA LEU A 144 -13.58 7.12 -11.77
C LEU A 144 -13.60 6.49 -13.17
N ALA A 145 -14.76 6.06 -13.66
CA ALA A 145 -14.90 5.52 -15.02
C ALA A 145 -14.60 6.57 -16.10
N SER A 146 -14.72 7.87 -15.81
CA SER A 146 -14.37 8.95 -16.74
C SER A 146 -12.92 9.39 -16.62
N PHE A 147 -12.17 8.93 -15.62
CA PHE A 147 -10.79 9.38 -15.41
C PHE A 147 -9.87 8.88 -16.55
N SER A 148 -9.21 9.81 -17.23
CA SER A 148 -8.33 9.51 -18.36
C SER A 148 -6.97 8.92 -17.96
N GLY A 149 -6.69 8.85 -16.65
CA GLY A 149 -5.38 8.50 -16.11
C GLY A 149 -4.44 9.70 -15.93
N ILE A 150 -4.85 10.91 -16.36
CA ILE A 150 -4.04 12.13 -16.27
C ILE A 150 -4.50 12.99 -15.09
N THR A 151 -3.61 13.26 -14.15
CA THR A 151 -3.83 14.25 -13.08
C THR A 151 -3.06 15.52 -13.42
N VAL A 152 -3.78 16.63 -13.63
CA VAL A 152 -3.21 17.94 -13.95
C VAL A 152 -2.75 18.61 -12.67
N PRO A 153 -1.47 19.02 -12.53
CA PRO A 153 -0.93 19.53 -11.27
C PRO A 153 -1.47 20.90 -10.88
N TYR A 154 -1.40 21.20 -9.58
CA TYR A 154 -1.60 22.55 -9.04
C TYR A 154 -0.75 23.59 -9.77
N GLY A 155 -1.33 24.77 -10.03
CA GLY A 155 -0.65 25.87 -10.71
C GLY A 155 -0.48 25.69 -12.21
N ALA A 156 -0.85 24.53 -12.78
CA ALA A 156 -0.87 24.33 -14.23
C ALA A 156 -1.88 25.28 -14.88
N GLN A 157 -1.45 25.92 -15.98
CA GLN A 157 -2.36 26.66 -16.84
C GLN A 157 -3.05 25.69 -17.80
N VAL A 158 -4.34 25.88 -18.02
CA VAL A 158 -5.13 25.15 -19.00
C VAL A 158 -5.91 26.13 -19.87
N THR A 159 -6.20 25.75 -21.11
CA THR A 159 -7.04 26.55 -22.01
C THR A 159 -8.48 26.09 -21.86
N ALA A 160 -9.37 26.95 -21.38
CA ALA A 160 -10.80 26.66 -21.30
C ALA A 160 -11.43 26.65 -22.70
N MET A 161 -12.29 25.66 -22.95
CA MET A 161 -13.00 25.47 -24.21
C MET A 161 -14.50 25.40 -23.95
N GLY A 162 -15.29 26.19 -24.67
CA GLY A 162 -16.74 26.23 -24.51
C GLY A 162 -17.22 26.66 -23.13
N SER A 163 -18.53 26.47 -22.90
CA SER A 163 -19.20 26.78 -21.64
C SER A 163 -19.05 25.63 -20.63
N PRO A 164 -18.95 25.94 -19.32
CA PRO A 164 -19.01 24.91 -18.28
C PRO A 164 -20.30 24.08 -18.33
N GLN A 165 -20.21 22.81 -17.92
CA GLN A 165 -21.34 21.89 -17.83
C GLN A 165 -21.59 21.48 -16.38
N GLU A 166 -22.85 21.51 -15.98
CA GLU A 166 -23.30 21.05 -14.67
C GLU A 166 -23.64 19.56 -14.71
N HIS A 167 -23.14 18.82 -13.73
CA HIS A 167 -23.51 17.43 -13.48
C HIS A 167 -24.62 17.37 -12.43
N ALA A 168 -25.48 16.35 -12.49
CA ALA A 168 -26.64 16.19 -11.60
C ALA A 168 -26.29 16.16 -10.10
N GLU A 169 -25.06 15.79 -9.75
CA GLU A 169 -24.55 15.80 -8.37
C GLU A 169 -24.03 17.19 -7.93
N GLY A 170 -24.21 18.25 -8.71
CA GLY A 170 -23.81 19.63 -8.37
C GLY A 170 -22.35 19.98 -8.70
N TYR A 171 -21.65 19.13 -9.44
CA TYR A 171 -20.31 19.44 -9.95
C TYR A 171 -20.41 20.29 -11.21
N MET A 172 -19.63 21.36 -11.29
CA MET A 172 -19.37 22.07 -12.53
C MET A 172 -18.10 21.54 -13.17
N PHE A 173 -18.13 21.23 -14.46
CA PHE A 173 -16.98 20.79 -15.23
C PHE A 173 -16.69 21.77 -16.37
N GLN A 174 -15.41 22.02 -16.61
CA GLN A 174 -14.93 22.82 -17.74
C GLN A 174 -14.18 21.91 -18.70
N GLN A 175 -14.53 21.96 -19.98
CA GLN A 175 -13.71 21.35 -21.02
C GLN A 175 -12.44 22.18 -21.18
N VAL A 176 -11.30 21.52 -21.24
CA VAL A 176 -9.98 22.17 -21.30
C VAL A 176 -9.09 21.52 -22.34
N ARG A 177 -8.09 22.28 -22.78
CA ARG A 177 -6.93 21.82 -23.56
C ARG A 177 -5.65 22.09 -22.77
N LEU A 178 -4.83 21.05 -22.64
CA LEU A 178 -3.50 21.08 -22.04
C LEU A 178 -2.45 21.62 -23.04
N ASP A 179 -1.25 21.91 -22.55
CA ASP A 179 -0.15 22.45 -23.37
C ASP A 179 0.36 21.46 -24.43
N ASP A 180 0.23 20.16 -24.19
CA ASP A 180 0.55 19.10 -25.15
C ASP A 180 -0.55 18.87 -26.21
N GLY A 181 -1.64 19.65 -26.16
CA GLY A 181 -2.79 19.54 -27.04
C GLY A 181 -3.86 18.53 -26.58
N GLY A 182 -3.63 17.80 -25.49
CA GLY A 182 -4.62 16.89 -24.90
C GLY A 182 -5.88 17.62 -24.48
N THR A 183 -7.06 17.08 -24.77
CA THR A 183 -8.36 17.68 -24.42
C THR A 183 -9.19 16.76 -23.52
N GLY A 184 -9.96 17.36 -22.61
CA GLY A 184 -10.78 16.63 -21.65
C GLY A 184 -11.51 17.57 -20.70
N TRP A 185 -12.09 17.03 -19.64
CA TRP A 185 -12.89 17.76 -18.67
C TRP A 185 -12.19 17.79 -17.31
N LEU A 186 -12.18 18.96 -16.67
CA LEU A 186 -11.71 19.15 -15.30
C LEU A 186 -12.85 19.70 -14.45
N THR A 187 -12.86 19.35 -13.17
CA THR A 187 -13.78 19.96 -12.21
C THR A 187 -13.46 21.45 -12.10
N LEU A 188 -14.45 22.30 -12.39
CA LEU A 188 -14.38 23.75 -12.23
C LEU A 188 -14.72 24.16 -10.79
N SER A 189 -15.85 23.66 -10.27
CA SER A 189 -16.32 23.92 -8.90
C SER A 189 -17.21 22.79 -8.38
N TYR A 190 -17.35 22.70 -7.06
CA TYR A 190 -18.34 21.86 -6.36
C TYR A 190 -18.73 22.54 -5.04
N GLY A 191 -20.03 22.82 -4.88
CA GLY A 191 -20.49 23.73 -3.82
C GLY A 191 -19.76 25.08 -3.91
N ASP A 192 -19.24 25.56 -2.78
CA ASP A 192 -18.48 26.81 -2.71
C ASP A 192 -16.99 26.65 -3.07
N THR A 193 -16.53 25.43 -3.35
CA THR A 193 -15.11 25.18 -3.66
C THR A 193 -14.83 25.40 -5.14
N VAL A 194 -13.86 26.26 -5.44
CA VAL A 194 -13.35 26.51 -6.80
C VAL A 194 -12.07 25.71 -7.00
N TYR A 195 -12.02 24.93 -8.07
CA TYR A 195 -10.88 24.07 -8.43
C TYR A 195 -10.09 24.60 -9.64
N LEU A 196 -10.77 25.33 -10.53
CA LEU A 196 -10.15 26.06 -11.63
C LEU A 196 -10.42 27.55 -11.48
N SER A 197 -9.36 28.34 -11.37
CA SER A 197 -9.44 29.79 -11.17
C SER A 197 -8.99 30.57 -12.41
N LYS A 198 -9.51 31.79 -12.60
CA LYS A 198 -9.00 32.75 -13.58
C LYS A 198 -7.71 33.44 -13.13
N GLN A 199 -7.36 33.32 -11.86
CA GLN A 199 -6.14 33.87 -11.29
C GLN A 199 -5.17 32.72 -11.04
N LYS A 200 -3.90 32.94 -11.40
CA LYS A 200 -2.83 31.99 -11.06
C LYS A 200 -2.73 31.92 -9.53
N PRO A 201 -2.81 30.72 -8.94
CA PRO A 201 -2.69 30.61 -7.50
C PRO A 201 -1.24 30.89 -7.08
N ASP A 202 -1.08 31.61 -5.97
CA ASP A 202 0.19 32.18 -5.53
C ASP A 202 0.49 31.82 -4.07
N LEU A 203 1.65 31.19 -3.85
CA LEU A 203 2.17 30.85 -2.52
C LEU A 203 3.41 31.67 -2.14
N THR A 204 3.84 32.63 -2.97
CA THR A 204 5.09 33.39 -2.78
C THR A 204 5.16 34.15 -1.44
N THR A 205 4.01 34.49 -0.87
CA THR A 205 3.91 35.22 0.40
C THR A 205 3.91 34.32 1.64
N LYS A 206 3.88 32.99 1.48
CA LYS A 206 3.77 32.02 2.58
C LYS A 206 5.00 31.09 2.61
N PRO A 207 5.80 31.08 3.70
CA PRO A 207 6.85 30.08 3.84
C PRO A 207 6.24 28.68 3.94
N ILE A 208 6.77 27.74 3.18
CA ILE A 208 6.31 26.34 3.18
C ILE A 208 7.36 25.51 3.92
N GLU A 209 7.21 25.40 5.24
CA GLU A 209 8.15 24.66 6.10
C GLU A 209 8.08 23.15 5.89
N VAL A 210 6.88 22.65 5.61
CA VAL A 210 6.61 21.22 5.42
C VAL A 210 5.81 21.03 4.14
N ALA A 211 6.32 20.17 3.27
CA ALA A 211 5.65 19.72 2.07
C ALA A 211 5.22 18.25 2.21
N GLN A 212 4.44 17.78 1.26
CA GLN A 212 4.23 16.36 1.01
C GLN A 212 4.14 16.09 -0.48
N VAL A 213 4.21 14.82 -0.84
CA VAL A 213 4.06 14.40 -2.22
C VAL A 213 2.60 14.60 -2.67
N SER A 214 2.41 15.21 -3.83
CA SER A 214 1.09 15.38 -4.43
C SER A 214 0.65 14.06 -5.10
N PRO A 215 -0.66 13.73 -5.13
CA PRO A 215 -1.20 12.62 -5.91
C PRO A 215 -0.82 12.63 -7.41
N VAL A 216 -0.39 13.78 -7.94
CA VAL A 216 0.21 13.91 -9.28
C VAL A 216 1.39 12.95 -9.49
N ALA A 217 2.18 12.68 -8.44
CA ALA A 217 3.31 11.74 -8.50
C ALA A 217 2.87 10.25 -8.55
N GLY A 218 1.58 9.98 -8.37
CA GLY A 218 1.08 8.62 -8.11
C GLY A 218 1.33 8.20 -6.66
N LEU A 219 1.81 6.97 -6.46
CA LEU A 219 1.98 6.39 -5.12
C LEU A 219 3.26 6.90 -4.41
N TRP A 220 4.31 7.18 -5.19
CA TRP A 220 5.61 7.64 -4.70
C TRP A 220 6.19 8.70 -5.63
N ALA A 221 6.88 9.68 -5.06
CA ALA A 221 7.75 10.59 -5.81
C ALA A 221 9.20 10.10 -5.79
N GLU A 222 9.91 10.35 -6.89
CA GLU A 222 11.34 10.16 -6.98
C GLU A 222 12.08 11.29 -6.28
N MET A 223 13.04 10.94 -5.43
CA MET A 223 13.97 11.87 -4.82
C MET A 223 15.37 11.61 -5.36
N ARG A 224 16.04 12.68 -5.79
CA ARG A 224 17.32 12.66 -6.51
C ARG A 224 18.39 13.40 -5.71
N GLY A 225 19.66 13.02 -5.89
CA GLY A 225 20.77 13.68 -5.20
C GLY A 225 21.06 15.09 -5.71
N SER A 226 20.65 15.38 -6.94
CA SER A 226 20.71 16.70 -7.57
C SER A 226 19.52 16.90 -8.51
N PRO A 227 19.14 18.14 -8.85
CA PRO A 227 18.13 18.43 -9.86
C PRO A 227 18.42 17.68 -11.18
N GLY A 228 17.51 16.80 -11.59
CA GLY A 228 17.64 15.99 -12.81
C GLY A 228 18.69 14.86 -12.78
N GLY A 229 19.39 14.64 -11.66
CA GLY A 229 20.35 13.54 -11.48
C GLY A 229 19.68 12.18 -11.19
N GLU A 230 20.43 11.12 -10.90
CA GLU A 230 19.88 9.77 -10.64
C GLU A 230 18.90 9.72 -9.45
N VAL A 231 17.92 8.81 -9.54
CA VAL A 231 16.98 8.53 -8.43
C VAL A 231 17.75 7.83 -7.32
N GLN A 232 17.73 8.43 -6.12
CA GLN A 232 18.39 7.90 -4.94
C GLN A 232 17.39 7.34 -3.93
N TRP A 233 16.15 7.81 -3.96
CA TRP A 233 15.12 7.42 -3.01
C TRP A 233 13.72 7.57 -3.58
N TRP A 234 12.75 6.91 -2.94
CA TRP A 234 11.33 7.03 -3.24
C TRP A 234 10.60 7.48 -1.98
N VAL A 235 9.74 8.48 -2.10
CA VAL A 235 8.98 9.04 -0.97
C VAL A 235 7.50 8.83 -1.22
N GLY A 236 6.82 8.22 -0.26
CA GLY A 236 5.38 8.01 -0.27
C GLY A 236 4.59 9.31 -0.18
N GLY A 237 3.41 9.30 -0.80
CA GLY A 237 2.50 10.44 -0.97
C GLY A 237 2.33 11.41 0.21
N ALA A 238 2.43 10.98 1.47
CA ALA A 238 2.08 11.85 2.60
C ALA A 238 3.09 11.82 3.75
N ALA A 239 4.34 11.46 3.45
CA ALA A 239 5.45 11.71 4.35
C ALA A 239 5.60 13.24 4.56
N PRO A 240 5.68 13.74 5.80
CA PRO A 240 5.95 15.15 6.06
C PRO A 240 7.41 15.46 5.71
N LEU A 241 7.60 16.18 4.61
CA LEU A 241 8.91 16.55 4.09
C LEU A 241 9.30 17.91 4.64
N ARG A 242 10.39 17.97 5.40
CA ARG A 242 10.96 19.26 5.81
C ARG A 242 11.55 19.95 4.58
N VAL A 243 11.14 21.17 4.31
CA VAL A 243 11.64 21.97 3.20
C VAL A 243 12.84 22.78 3.66
N LEU A 244 13.90 22.80 2.85
CA LEU A 244 15.17 23.42 3.23
C LEU A 244 15.26 24.91 2.85
N ASP A 245 14.45 25.34 1.87
CA ASP A 245 14.23 26.74 1.49
C ASP A 245 12.72 27.04 1.44
N PRO A 246 12.08 27.30 2.61
CA PRO A 246 10.62 27.50 2.70
C PRO A 246 10.08 28.67 1.88
N ILE A 247 10.85 29.75 1.75
CA ILE A 247 10.45 30.96 0.99
C ILE A 247 10.52 30.66 -0.51
N GLY A 248 11.64 30.11 -0.98
CA GLY A 248 11.80 29.75 -2.38
C GLY A 248 10.85 28.66 -2.84
N ALA A 249 10.46 27.74 -1.95
CA ALA A 249 9.47 26.69 -2.26
C ALA A 249 8.11 27.25 -2.70
N GLY A 250 7.64 28.37 -2.11
CA GLY A 250 6.38 29.01 -2.50
C GLY A 250 6.33 29.42 -3.98
N THR A 251 7.47 29.81 -4.55
CA THR A 251 7.60 30.17 -5.97
C THR A 251 7.64 28.96 -6.91
N LYS A 252 7.99 27.78 -6.39
CA LYS A 252 8.31 26.58 -7.18
C LYS A 252 7.21 25.53 -7.16
N ILE A 253 6.46 25.38 -6.07
CA ILE A 253 5.43 24.32 -5.95
C ILE A 253 4.48 24.34 -7.16
N GLY A 254 4.21 23.15 -7.70
CA GLY A 254 3.39 22.95 -8.89
C GLY A 254 4.10 23.20 -10.22
N GLN A 255 5.27 23.84 -10.24
CA GLN A 255 5.99 24.17 -11.47
C GLN A 255 6.78 22.96 -12.01
N VAL A 256 6.55 22.63 -13.28
CA VAL A 256 7.29 21.58 -13.99
C VAL A 256 8.74 22.00 -14.20
N GLY A 257 9.68 21.07 -13.98
CA GLY A 257 11.12 21.30 -14.18
C GLY A 257 11.82 22.07 -13.06
N GLN A 258 11.07 22.56 -12.06
CA GLN A 258 11.63 23.13 -10.83
C GLN A 258 11.83 22.04 -9.78
N TRP A 259 12.73 22.29 -8.83
CA TRP A 259 13.12 21.32 -7.80
C TRP A 259 13.14 21.96 -6.43
N ILE A 260 12.66 21.21 -5.43
CA ILE A 260 12.68 21.60 -4.03
C ILE A 260 13.54 20.60 -3.27
N GLU A 261 14.50 21.12 -2.52
CA GLU A 261 15.32 20.33 -1.63
C GLU A 261 14.55 20.05 -0.33
N VAL A 262 14.46 18.76 0.02
CA VAL A 262 13.67 18.28 1.14
C VAL A 262 14.46 17.28 1.99
N GLU A 263 14.01 17.10 3.23
CA GLU A 263 14.45 16.03 4.12
C GLU A 263 13.25 15.24 4.64
N THR A 264 13.33 13.91 4.59
CA THR A 264 12.28 13.01 5.09
C THR A 264 12.40 12.78 6.61
N PRO A 265 11.36 12.25 7.27
CA PRO A 265 11.43 11.81 8.68
C PRO A 265 12.50 10.74 8.96
N ALA A 266 12.91 9.98 7.94
CA ALA A 266 14.02 9.04 7.99
C ALA A 266 15.36 9.70 7.61
N PHE A 267 15.49 11.02 7.72
CA PHE A 267 16.72 11.79 7.47
C PHE A 267 17.30 11.62 6.06
N LYS A 268 16.48 11.22 5.09
CA LYS A 268 16.90 11.17 3.68
C LYS A 268 16.78 12.57 3.11
N ARG A 269 17.86 13.12 2.56
CA ARG A 269 17.90 14.45 1.95
C ARG A 269 18.07 14.34 0.44
N GLY A 270 17.37 15.19 -0.30
CA GLY A 270 17.50 15.25 -1.75
C GLY A 270 16.50 16.21 -2.39
N PHE A 271 16.39 16.17 -3.72
CA PHE A 271 15.54 17.03 -4.52
C PHE A 271 14.36 16.23 -5.08
N ILE A 272 13.16 16.79 -4.92
CA ILE A 272 11.93 16.30 -5.56
C ILE A 272 11.42 17.36 -6.54
N GLY A 273 10.92 16.92 -7.69
CA GLY A 273 10.31 17.81 -8.69
C GLY A 273 9.14 18.58 -8.07
N ALA A 274 9.13 19.90 -8.21
CA ALA A 274 8.17 20.76 -7.52
C ALA A 274 6.72 20.53 -7.98
N GLN A 275 6.50 20.02 -9.19
CA GLN A 275 5.20 19.56 -9.70
C GLN A 275 4.63 18.35 -8.93
N TYR A 276 5.48 17.62 -8.21
CA TYR A 276 5.10 16.46 -7.41
C TYR A 276 4.96 16.79 -5.93
N LEU A 277 5.05 18.06 -5.55
CA LEU A 277 4.93 18.51 -4.16
C LEU A 277 3.74 19.43 -3.98
N LYS A 278 3.18 19.40 -2.78
CA LYS A 278 2.19 20.35 -2.30
C LYS A 278 2.48 20.74 -0.84
N PRO A 279 1.92 21.84 -0.32
CA PRO A 279 1.97 22.12 1.11
C PRO A 279 1.42 20.95 1.91
N PHE A 280 2.04 20.65 3.04
CA PHE A 280 1.59 19.58 3.92
C PHE A 280 0.19 19.86 4.46
N THR A 281 -0.68 18.86 4.44
CA THR A 281 -2.02 18.92 5.03
C THR A 281 -2.07 17.99 6.24
N PRO A 282 -2.20 18.52 7.47
CA PRO A 282 -2.34 17.69 8.66
C PRO A 282 -3.59 16.81 8.57
N SER A 283 -3.49 15.56 9.03
CA SER A 283 -4.64 14.67 9.12
C SER A 283 -5.26 14.67 10.51
N THR A 284 -6.55 14.30 10.57
CA THR A 284 -7.30 14.20 11.81
C THR A 284 -6.99 12.91 12.53
N HIS A 285 -6.61 13.00 13.81
CA HIS A 285 -6.31 11.84 14.64
C HIS A 285 -7.58 11.29 15.31
N ARG A 286 -7.70 9.97 15.37
CA ARG A 286 -8.77 9.29 16.12
C ARG A 286 -8.34 9.02 17.56
N THR A 287 -9.31 8.87 18.46
CA THR A 287 -9.10 8.35 19.80
C THR A 287 -9.15 6.82 19.82
N ALA A 288 -8.59 6.23 20.87
CA ALA A 288 -8.61 4.80 21.13
C ALA A 288 -10.06 4.38 21.35
N ARG A 289 -10.46 3.26 20.74
CA ARG A 289 -11.72 2.59 21.03
C ARG A 289 -11.49 1.38 21.93
N ALA A 290 -12.58 0.76 22.40
CA ALA A 290 -12.51 -0.51 23.11
C ALA A 290 -11.69 -1.54 22.31
N GLY A 291 -10.86 -2.33 23.00
CA GLY A 291 -9.91 -3.24 22.34
C GLY A 291 -8.61 -2.59 21.85
N GLU A 292 -8.41 -1.28 22.11
CA GLU A 292 -7.15 -0.56 21.88
C GLU A 292 -6.63 0.04 23.19
N SER A 293 -5.31 0.08 23.37
CA SER A 293 -4.66 0.79 24.49
C SER A 293 -4.20 2.16 24.02
N ALA A 294 -4.38 3.22 24.81
CA ALA A 294 -3.82 4.55 24.50
C ALA A 294 -2.28 4.60 24.67
N TYR A 295 -1.72 3.71 25.49
CA TYR A 295 -0.28 3.60 25.72
C TYR A 295 0.41 2.82 24.60
N ILE A 296 1.69 3.12 24.33
CA ILE A 296 2.46 2.47 23.25
C ILE A 296 3.13 1.14 23.63
N TYR A 297 3.05 0.75 24.91
CA TYR A 297 3.75 -0.38 25.51
C TYR A 297 3.13 -1.73 25.14
N GLY A 298 3.91 -2.79 25.03
CA GLY A 298 3.36 -4.14 24.88
C GLY A 298 4.40 -5.22 24.63
N ILE A 299 3.93 -6.47 24.60
CA ILE A 299 4.75 -7.65 24.36
C ILE A 299 4.05 -8.52 23.30
N HIS A 300 4.84 -9.13 22.41
CA HIS A 300 4.39 -10.21 21.54
C HIS A 300 4.19 -11.47 22.41
N ASP A 301 2.99 -12.06 22.36
CA ASP A 301 2.45 -13.16 23.19
C ASP A 301 1.79 -12.75 24.52
N ARG A 302 1.02 -13.69 25.10
CA ARG A 302 0.38 -13.55 26.42
C ARG A 302 1.43 -13.36 27.51
N TYR A 303 1.36 -12.26 28.24
CA TYR A 303 2.26 -11.95 29.37
C TYR A 303 1.50 -11.58 30.66
N SER A 304 2.22 -11.42 31.76
CA SER A 304 1.62 -10.94 33.02
C SER A 304 1.25 -9.46 32.91
N ARG A 305 -0.06 -9.15 32.93
CA ARG A 305 -0.57 -7.77 32.87
C ARG A 305 -0.11 -6.89 34.04
N ASP A 306 0.24 -7.50 35.17
CA ASP A 306 0.77 -6.81 36.36
C ASP A 306 2.07 -6.05 36.08
N LEU A 307 2.82 -6.47 35.05
CA LEU A 307 4.03 -5.77 34.61
C LEU A 307 3.75 -4.30 34.27
N LEU A 308 2.64 -4.04 33.55
CA LEU A 308 2.22 -2.69 33.19
C LEU A 308 1.26 -2.09 34.22
N LYS A 309 0.33 -2.87 34.76
CA LYS A 309 -0.61 -2.38 35.79
C LYS A 309 0.13 -1.84 37.03
N SER A 310 1.20 -2.51 37.47
CA SER A 310 2.03 -2.04 38.60
C SER A 310 2.87 -0.79 38.29
N ALA A 311 2.96 -0.38 37.01
CA ALA A 311 3.54 0.88 36.56
C ALA A 311 2.49 2.00 36.36
N GLY A 312 1.20 1.72 36.63
CA GLY A 312 0.12 2.68 36.40
C GLY A 312 -0.27 2.83 34.92
N ALA A 313 0.01 1.82 34.09
CA ALA A 313 -0.29 1.83 32.66
C ALA A 313 -1.04 0.55 32.23
N THR A 314 -1.65 0.61 31.05
CA THR A 314 -2.02 -0.58 30.27
C THR A 314 -1.11 -0.66 29.04
N GLY A 315 -1.36 -1.62 28.15
CA GLY A 315 -0.59 -1.76 26.94
C GLY A 315 -1.26 -2.66 25.92
N TRP A 316 -0.46 -3.20 25.03
CA TRP A 316 -0.86 -4.04 23.93
C TRP A 316 -0.38 -5.47 24.13
N VAL A 317 -1.11 -6.40 23.54
CA VAL A 317 -0.74 -7.81 23.39
C VAL A 317 -1.00 -8.24 21.95
N LEU A 318 -0.10 -9.07 21.41
CA LEU A 318 -0.30 -9.74 20.13
C LEU A 318 -0.40 -11.24 20.34
N PHE A 319 -1.51 -11.83 19.90
CA PHE A 319 -1.72 -13.28 19.83
C PHE A 319 -1.46 -13.78 18.41
N THR A 320 -0.75 -14.90 18.28
CA THR A 320 -0.46 -15.52 16.98
C THR A 320 -1.20 -16.85 16.88
N HIS A 321 -1.84 -17.09 15.73
CA HIS A 321 -2.63 -18.28 15.48
C HIS A 321 -2.22 -18.93 14.15
N ALA A 322 -2.05 -20.25 14.14
CA ALA A 322 -1.99 -21.06 12.93
C ALA A 322 -3.39 -21.64 12.68
N ILE A 323 -4.10 -21.13 11.68
CA ILE A 323 -5.52 -21.42 11.47
C ILE A 323 -5.78 -22.38 10.31
N GLY A 324 -4.77 -22.68 9.46
CA GLY A 324 -4.94 -23.62 8.35
C GLY A 324 -5.94 -23.16 7.29
N THR A 325 -6.60 -24.11 6.62
CA THR A 325 -7.58 -23.86 5.53
C THR A 325 -8.96 -24.49 5.79
N ASP A 326 -9.16 -25.11 6.95
CA ASP A 326 -10.43 -25.71 7.33
C ASP A 326 -11.34 -24.69 8.05
N TYR A 327 -12.18 -24.01 7.29
CA TYR A 327 -13.11 -23.01 7.83
C TYR A 327 -14.22 -23.61 8.72
N GLN A 328 -14.54 -24.90 8.59
CA GLN A 328 -15.55 -25.57 9.42
C GLN A 328 -14.98 -25.86 10.81
N GLY A 329 -13.73 -26.34 10.85
CA GLY A 329 -12.95 -26.57 12.05
C GLY A 329 -12.32 -25.33 12.68
N ALA A 330 -12.36 -24.16 12.01
CA ALA A 330 -11.78 -22.92 12.52
C ALA A 330 -12.29 -22.62 13.95
N GLY A 331 -11.38 -22.45 14.90
CA GLY A 331 -11.71 -22.02 16.25
C GLY A 331 -12.05 -20.53 16.32
N GLY A 332 -11.86 -19.95 17.49
CA GLY A 332 -11.82 -18.51 17.76
C GLY A 332 -11.24 -18.31 19.14
N ASP A 333 -10.82 -17.10 19.49
CA ASP A 333 -10.20 -16.82 20.81
C ASP A 333 -10.95 -15.75 21.60
N ARG A 334 -12.30 -15.80 21.51
CA ARG A 334 -13.21 -14.85 22.14
C ARG A 334 -12.91 -14.62 23.61
N SER A 335 -12.80 -15.69 24.41
CA SER A 335 -12.62 -15.55 25.86
C SER A 335 -11.36 -14.75 26.19
N THR A 336 -10.23 -15.06 25.54
CA THR A 336 -8.97 -14.36 25.77
C THR A 336 -9.05 -12.91 25.34
N TYR A 337 -9.62 -12.63 24.16
CA TYR A 337 -9.69 -11.27 23.64
C TYR A 337 -10.54 -10.35 24.53
N TYR A 338 -11.68 -10.83 25.02
CA TYR A 338 -12.53 -10.05 25.93
C TYR A 338 -11.91 -9.90 27.31
N GLU A 339 -11.23 -10.93 27.84
CA GLU A 339 -10.49 -10.84 29.11
C GLU A 339 -9.45 -9.70 29.07
N TRP A 340 -8.65 -9.63 28.00
CA TRP A 340 -7.63 -8.60 27.84
C TRP A 340 -8.22 -7.21 27.58
N ALA A 341 -9.23 -7.11 26.70
CA ALA A 341 -9.88 -5.84 26.40
C ALA A 341 -10.58 -5.24 27.63
N ASN A 342 -11.26 -6.06 28.44
CA ASN A 342 -11.91 -5.63 29.68
C ASN A 342 -10.90 -5.15 30.74
N ASP A 343 -9.68 -5.67 30.70
CA ASP A 343 -8.57 -5.21 31.54
C ASP A 343 -7.90 -3.93 31.02
N GLY A 344 -8.42 -3.32 29.95
CA GLY A 344 -7.94 -2.06 29.37
C GLY A 344 -6.76 -2.20 28.41
N PHE A 345 -6.47 -3.42 27.95
CA PHE A 345 -5.37 -3.68 27.03
C PHE A 345 -5.86 -3.69 25.57
N GLY A 346 -4.98 -3.23 24.68
CA GLY A 346 -5.18 -3.36 23.25
C GLY A 346 -4.85 -4.77 22.77
N VAL A 347 -5.69 -5.33 21.89
CA VAL A 347 -5.57 -6.73 21.44
C VAL A 347 -5.37 -6.79 19.93
N ILE A 348 -4.26 -7.41 19.52
CA ILE A 348 -3.92 -7.68 18.12
C ILE A 348 -3.88 -9.20 17.93
N ALA A 349 -4.43 -9.70 16.83
CA ALA A 349 -4.36 -11.10 16.45
C ALA A 349 -3.68 -11.25 15.09
N ARG A 350 -2.65 -12.10 15.01
CA ARG A 350 -1.96 -12.48 13.78
C ARG A 350 -2.42 -13.85 13.34
N LEU A 351 -3.05 -13.90 12.17
CA LEU A 351 -3.59 -15.10 11.54
C LEU A 351 -2.60 -15.60 10.49
N ASN A 352 -1.96 -16.72 10.78
CA ASN A 352 -1.09 -17.44 9.86
C ASN A 352 -1.78 -18.70 9.36
N TYR A 353 -1.41 -19.17 8.18
CA TYR A 353 -1.77 -20.51 7.74
C TYR A 353 -1.14 -21.56 8.66
N GLY A 354 0.18 -21.47 8.85
CA GLY A 354 0.95 -22.31 9.76
C GLY A 354 2.27 -21.64 10.15
N TYR A 355 3.20 -22.44 10.66
CA TYR A 355 4.55 -22.01 11.03
C TYR A 355 5.60 -22.87 10.32
N GLY A 356 6.82 -22.32 10.17
CA GLY A 356 7.95 -23.04 9.58
C GLY A 356 7.62 -23.58 8.20
N SER A 357 7.84 -24.88 7.98
CA SER A 357 7.64 -25.54 6.69
C SER A 357 6.19 -25.53 6.18
N SER A 358 5.20 -25.26 7.04
CA SER A 358 3.81 -25.07 6.57
C SER A 358 3.66 -23.77 5.78
N GLY A 359 4.47 -22.77 6.10
CA GLY A 359 4.39 -21.42 5.55
C GLY A 359 3.41 -20.52 6.31
N THR A 360 3.71 -19.23 6.33
CA THR A 360 2.86 -18.20 6.97
C THR A 360 1.53 -17.97 6.23
N ILE A 361 1.53 -18.20 4.92
CA ILE A 361 0.34 -18.31 4.06
C ILE A 361 0.43 -19.63 3.27
N PRO A 362 -0.69 -20.20 2.77
CA PRO A 362 -0.61 -21.46 2.05
C PRO A 362 -0.14 -21.25 0.60
N GLU A 363 -0.17 -22.30 -0.21
CA GLU A 363 0.05 -22.15 -1.65
C GLU A 363 -1.13 -21.41 -2.34
N PRO A 364 -0.91 -20.78 -3.52
CA PRO A 364 -1.94 -19.94 -4.18
C PRO A 364 -3.28 -20.62 -4.44
N HIS A 365 -3.29 -21.93 -4.68
CA HIS A 365 -4.53 -22.68 -4.94
C HIS A 365 -5.45 -22.75 -3.70
N GLN A 366 -4.94 -22.49 -2.49
CA GLN A 366 -5.67 -22.54 -1.22
C GLN A 366 -6.02 -21.15 -0.66
N TYR A 367 -5.65 -20.05 -1.33
CA TYR A 367 -5.89 -18.69 -0.81
C TYR A 367 -7.36 -18.40 -0.49
N ASN A 368 -8.30 -18.96 -1.27
CA ASN A 368 -9.73 -18.80 -0.98
C ASN A 368 -10.17 -19.57 0.27
N ASP A 369 -9.59 -20.72 0.54
CA ASP A 369 -9.91 -21.53 1.72
C ASP A 369 -9.32 -20.89 2.97
N PHE A 370 -8.10 -20.40 2.88
CA PHE A 370 -7.47 -19.62 3.94
C PHE A 370 -8.25 -18.34 4.24
N ALA A 371 -8.65 -17.57 3.22
CA ALA A 371 -9.47 -16.36 3.42
C ALA A 371 -10.81 -16.66 4.11
N ARG A 372 -11.48 -17.77 3.74
CA ARG A 372 -12.69 -18.25 4.42
C ARG A 372 -12.42 -18.64 5.87
N THR A 373 -11.29 -19.29 6.12
CA THR A 373 -10.86 -19.70 7.47
C THR A 373 -10.55 -18.48 8.34
N CYS A 374 -9.88 -17.45 7.80
CA CYS A 374 -9.69 -16.17 8.48
C CYS A 374 -11.03 -15.56 8.91
N ALA A 375 -12.00 -15.48 7.99
CA ALA A 375 -13.32 -14.93 8.29
C ALA A 375 -14.05 -15.73 9.37
N ALA A 376 -14.04 -17.06 9.28
CA ALA A 376 -14.66 -17.94 10.28
C ALA A 376 -14.01 -17.80 11.67
N PHE A 377 -12.68 -17.72 11.73
CA PHE A 377 -11.95 -17.52 12.99
C PHE A 377 -12.31 -16.18 13.65
N VAL A 378 -12.36 -15.12 12.84
CA VAL A 378 -12.75 -13.78 13.27
C VAL A 378 -14.18 -13.78 13.80
N GLU A 379 -15.14 -14.32 13.04
CA GLU A 379 -16.55 -14.39 13.44
C GLU A 379 -16.74 -15.13 14.78
N ARG A 380 -16.06 -16.28 14.94
CA ARG A 380 -16.10 -17.08 16.17
C ARG A 380 -15.38 -16.43 17.36
N SER A 381 -14.61 -15.38 17.10
CA SER A 381 -13.93 -14.59 18.14
C SER A 381 -14.77 -13.41 18.65
N ILE A 382 -15.91 -13.12 18.03
CA ILE A 382 -16.82 -12.02 18.41
C ILE A 382 -17.87 -12.52 19.41
N ASP A 383 -18.15 -11.74 20.46
CA ASP A 383 -19.28 -11.97 21.36
C ASP A 383 -20.55 -11.31 20.80
N PRO A 384 -21.61 -12.07 20.47
CA PRO A 384 -22.89 -11.52 20.01
C PRO A 384 -23.52 -10.52 20.97
N HIS A 385 -23.23 -10.59 22.27
CA HIS A 385 -23.77 -9.68 23.29
C HIS A 385 -22.93 -8.41 23.50
N ASN A 386 -21.70 -8.39 22.98
CA ASN A 386 -20.82 -7.22 23.02
C ASN A 386 -19.95 -7.18 21.75
N PRO A 387 -20.54 -7.00 20.56
CA PRO A 387 -19.84 -7.24 19.31
C PRO A 387 -18.70 -6.27 19.03
N LYS A 388 -18.71 -5.09 19.67
CA LYS A 388 -17.66 -4.06 19.57
C LYS A 388 -16.56 -4.19 20.63
N GLY A 389 -16.63 -5.20 21.50
CA GLY A 389 -15.59 -5.54 22.46
C GLY A 389 -14.56 -6.52 21.89
N GLY A 390 -13.57 -6.90 22.70
CA GLY A 390 -12.57 -7.90 22.33
C GLY A 390 -11.53 -7.41 21.31
N CYS A 391 -11.15 -8.28 20.37
CA CYS A 391 -10.16 -8.00 19.33
C CYS A 391 -10.86 -7.58 18.04
N HIS A 392 -10.30 -6.57 17.38
CA HIS A 392 -10.72 -6.12 16.05
C HIS A 392 -9.56 -5.84 15.10
N ILE A 393 -8.33 -6.19 15.48
CA ILE A 393 -7.11 -5.92 14.71
C ILE A 393 -6.52 -7.25 14.25
N TRP A 394 -6.58 -7.50 12.95
CA TRP A 394 -6.28 -8.77 12.31
C TRP A 394 -5.09 -8.63 11.37
N ILE A 395 -3.93 -9.15 11.76
CA ILE A 395 -2.74 -9.23 10.90
C ILE A 395 -2.81 -10.53 10.10
N ILE A 396 -2.56 -10.48 8.80
CA ILE A 396 -2.56 -11.67 7.93
C ILE A 396 -1.13 -12.03 7.54
N GLY A 397 -0.67 -13.18 8.03
CA GLY A 397 0.68 -13.68 7.80
C GLY A 397 1.78 -12.88 8.53
N ASN A 398 3.03 -13.23 8.25
CA ASN A 398 4.24 -12.67 8.84
C ASN A 398 5.47 -12.88 7.95
N GLU A 399 6.36 -11.89 7.91
CA GLU A 399 7.70 -11.97 7.31
C GLU A 399 7.75 -12.67 5.95
N MET A 400 6.80 -12.36 5.08
CA MET A 400 6.57 -13.09 3.83
C MET A 400 7.69 -12.97 2.79
N ASN A 401 8.70 -12.14 3.02
CA ASN A 401 9.94 -12.06 2.24
C ASN A 401 11.07 -12.94 2.81
N ASN A 402 10.87 -13.55 3.97
CA ASN A 402 11.82 -14.44 4.62
C ASN A 402 11.54 -15.89 4.19
N PRO A 403 12.50 -16.60 3.55
CA PRO A 403 12.29 -17.98 3.09
C PRO A 403 11.90 -18.99 4.17
N ARG A 404 12.14 -18.68 5.46
CA ARG A 404 11.69 -19.50 6.59
C ARG A 404 10.17 -19.56 6.74
N GLU A 405 9.48 -18.60 6.13
CA GLU A 405 8.02 -18.49 6.14
C GLU A 405 7.38 -19.03 4.86
N TYR A 406 8.16 -19.62 3.94
CA TYR A 406 7.66 -20.14 2.68
C TYR A 406 7.02 -21.53 2.86
N PRO A 407 5.87 -21.81 2.23
CA PRO A 407 5.29 -23.16 2.25
C PRO A 407 6.27 -24.17 1.63
N GLY A 408 6.47 -25.29 2.31
CA GLY A 408 7.38 -26.37 1.92
C GLY A 408 8.86 -26.08 2.14
N ASN A 409 9.23 -25.05 2.89
CA ASN A 409 10.64 -24.79 3.22
C ASN A 409 11.18 -25.78 4.27
N HIS A 410 12.50 -25.95 4.29
CA HIS A 410 13.23 -26.65 5.35
C HIS A 410 14.25 -25.67 5.96
N ASP A 411 13.90 -25.05 7.08
CA ASP A 411 14.70 -24.04 7.79
C ASP A 411 15.19 -22.86 6.90
N GLY A 412 14.33 -22.46 5.95
CA GLY A 412 14.61 -21.40 4.98
C GLY A 412 15.35 -21.87 3.72
N ALA A 413 15.59 -23.18 3.55
CA ALA A 413 16.05 -23.77 2.31
C ALA A 413 14.87 -24.38 1.52
N GLY A 414 14.83 -24.14 0.21
CA GLY A 414 13.74 -24.63 -0.64
C GLY A 414 12.41 -23.94 -0.36
N GLY A 415 11.30 -24.68 -0.50
CA GLY A 415 9.94 -24.14 -0.41
C GLY A 415 9.52 -23.34 -1.64
N ARG A 416 8.22 -23.02 -1.72
CA ARG A 416 7.67 -22.16 -2.77
C ARG A 416 7.76 -20.69 -2.35
N PRO A 417 8.49 -19.85 -3.09
CA PRO A 417 8.63 -18.44 -2.74
C PRO A 417 7.29 -17.70 -2.68
N ILE A 418 7.13 -16.91 -1.62
CA ILE A 418 6.04 -15.94 -1.54
C ILE A 418 6.53 -14.65 -2.22
N THR A 419 5.90 -14.27 -3.33
CA THR A 419 6.21 -13.02 -4.02
C THR A 419 5.35 -11.88 -3.47
N PRO A 420 5.75 -10.61 -3.66
CA PRO A 420 4.92 -9.48 -3.24
C PRO A 420 3.51 -9.53 -3.83
N GLU A 421 3.40 -9.92 -5.11
CA GLU A 421 2.12 -10.02 -5.82
C GLU A 421 1.29 -11.19 -5.32
N SER A 422 1.89 -12.35 -5.04
CA SER A 422 1.15 -13.51 -4.54
C SER A 422 0.68 -13.31 -3.11
N TYR A 423 1.47 -12.63 -2.28
CA TYR A 423 1.05 -12.23 -0.94
C TYR A 423 -0.10 -11.21 -1.01
N ALA A 424 0.00 -10.18 -1.85
CA ALA A 424 -1.06 -9.19 -1.99
C ALA A 424 -2.40 -9.82 -2.45
N ASP A 425 -2.38 -10.82 -3.34
CA ASP A 425 -3.60 -11.56 -3.72
C ASP A 425 -4.21 -12.31 -2.52
N CYS A 426 -3.39 -13.03 -1.75
CA CYS A 426 -3.82 -13.72 -0.53
C CYS A 426 -4.42 -12.73 0.48
N PHE A 427 -3.71 -11.63 0.76
CA PHE A 427 -4.15 -10.57 1.65
C PHE A 427 -5.48 -9.94 1.19
N ASN A 428 -5.60 -9.56 -0.08
CA ASN A 428 -6.83 -8.95 -0.60
C ASN A 428 -8.05 -9.88 -0.47
N ARG A 429 -7.86 -11.20 -0.60
CA ARG A 429 -8.92 -12.20 -0.38
C ARG A 429 -9.30 -12.29 1.09
N ALA A 430 -8.33 -12.37 1.99
CA ALA A 430 -8.57 -12.38 3.44
C ALA A 430 -9.24 -11.08 3.91
N TYR A 431 -8.77 -9.93 3.43
CA TYR A 431 -9.36 -8.62 3.68
C TYR A 431 -10.85 -8.61 3.32
N ARG A 432 -11.20 -8.95 2.08
CA ARG A 432 -12.60 -8.99 1.64
C ARG A 432 -13.46 -9.96 2.47
N ALA A 433 -12.93 -11.13 2.80
CA ALA A 433 -13.64 -12.13 3.60
C ALA A 433 -13.91 -11.65 5.03
N ILE A 434 -12.91 -11.05 5.69
CA ILE A 434 -13.07 -10.48 7.04
C ILE A 434 -14.02 -9.28 7.03
N LYS A 435 -13.88 -8.36 6.06
CA LYS A 435 -14.80 -7.23 5.91
C LYS A 435 -16.24 -7.69 5.71
N ARG A 436 -16.44 -8.77 4.96
CA ARG A 436 -17.75 -9.38 4.76
C ARG A 436 -18.30 -9.98 6.06
N ALA A 437 -17.49 -10.68 6.84
CA ALA A 437 -17.90 -11.19 8.15
C ALA A 437 -18.40 -10.07 9.07
N TYR A 438 -17.68 -8.94 9.13
CA TYR A 438 -18.12 -7.76 9.88
C TYR A 438 -19.38 -7.08 9.32
N GLN A 439 -19.58 -7.13 8.00
CA GLN A 439 -20.80 -6.61 7.37
C GLN A 439 -22.03 -7.45 7.71
N ASP A 440 -21.87 -8.77 7.75
CA ASP A 440 -22.97 -9.72 7.93
C ASP A 440 -23.28 -9.96 9.43
N PHE A 441 -22.36 -9.63 10.33
CA PHE A 441 -22.55 -9.78 11.78
C PHE A 441 -23.42 -8.66 12.39
N PRO A 442 -24.51 -8.98 13.13
CA PRO A 442 -25.37 -7.97 13.74
C PRO A 442 -24.64 -7.01 14.70
N GLY A 443 -24.82 -5.70 14.51
CA GLY A 443 -24.21 -4.67 15.37
C GLY A 443 -22.81 -4.23 14.96
N LEU A 444 -22.28 -4.76 13.85
CA LEU A 444 -20.99 -4.40 13.28
C LEU A 444 -21.12 -3.84 11.86
N SER A 445 -20.03 -3.22 11.42
CA SER A 445 -19.84 -2.69 10.08
C SER A 445 -18.41 -2.94 9.62
N PRO A 446 -18.10 -2.94 8.30
CA PRO A 446 -16.74 -3.14 7.81
C PRO A 446 -15.66 -2.24 8.47
N PRO A 447 -15.91 -0.95 8.79
CA PRO A 447 -14.96 -0.11 9.55
C PRO A 447 -14.72 -0.51 11.02
N ASP A 448 -15.56 -1.38 11.59
CA ASP A 448 -15.34 -1.90 12.94
C ASP A 448 -14.19 -2.93 12.98
N SER A 449 -13.68 -3.41 11.84
CA SER A 449 -12.43 -4.22 11.79
C SER A 449 -11.25 -3.42 11.25
N ILE A 450 -10.05 -3.77 11.71
CA ILE A 450 -8.77 -3.28 11.20
C ILE A 450 -8.00 -4.48 10.65
N VAL A 451 -7.90 -4.61 9.33
CA VAL A 451 -7.17 -5.70 8.68
C VAL A 451 -5.83 -5.18 8.15
N VAL A 452 -4.76 -5.82 8.61
CA VAL A 452 -3.38 -5.35 8.51
C VAL A 452 -2.55 -6.39 7.75
N PRO A 453 -1.76 -6.02 6.75
CA PRO A 453 -0.83 -6.96 6.15
C PRO A 453 0.26 -7.34 7.16
N GLY A 454 0.71 -8.59 7.15
CA GLY A 454 1.90 -9.04 7.88
C GLY A 454 3.09 -8.11 7.66
N ALA A 455 3.85 -7.89 8.72
CA ALA A 455 5.13 -7.18 8.62
C ALA A 455 6.08 -7.98 7.72
N ILE A 456 6.90 -7.30 6.94
CA ILE A 456 8.02 -7.95 6.26
C ILE A 456 9.18 -8.11 7.24
N ASP A 457 10.08 -9.06 6.99
CA ASP A 457 11.38 -9.11 7.65
C ASP A 457 12.22 -7.94 7.11
N PRO A 458 12.48 -6.91 7.93
CA PRO A 458 13.14 -5.70 7.49
C PRO A 458 14.64 -5.90 7.29
N TYR A 459 15.21 -7.05 7.63
CA TYR A 459 16.65 -7.28 7.54
C TYR A 459 17.01 -8.43 6.59
N ASN A 460 16.03 -9.16 6.06
CA ASN A 460 16.26 -10.23 5.08
C ASN A 460 16.06 -9.77 3.62
N ALA A 461 17.09 -10.02 2.81
CA ALA A 461 17.10 -9.73 1.38
C ALA A 461 17.28 -10.96 0.48
N VAL A 462 17.02 -12.17 0.98
CA VAL A 462 17.11 -13.39 0.15
C VAL A 462 16.11 -13.35 -1.00
N ALA A 463 14.93 -12.76 -0.78
CA ALA A 463 13.90 -12.55 -1.79
C ALA A 463 14.15 -11.32 -2.71
N GLY A 464 15.31 -10.67 -2.61
CA GLY A 464 15.57 -9.39 -3.25
C GLY A 464 15.62 -8.23 -2.24
N CYS A 465 15.77 -7.00 -2.76
CA CYS A 465 15.61 -5.78 -1.95
C CYS A 465 14.23 -5.78 -1.28
N ASN A 466 14.21 -5.76 0.05
CA ASN A 466 13.00 -5.78 0.87
C ASN A 466 12.18 -4.48 0.77
N GLY A 467 12.80 -3.32 0.55
CA GLY A 467 12.08 -2.08 0.22
C GLY A 467 11.31 -2.19 -1.11
N ASN A 468 11.91 -2.83 -2.12
CA ASN A 468 11.22 -3.14 -3.39
C ASN A 468 10.11 -4.19 -3.16
N TRP A 469 10.36 -5.22 -2.35
CA TRP A 469 9.34 -6.21 -1.97
C TRP A 469 8.13 -5.52 -1.32
N PHE A 470 8.37 -4.65 -0.34
CA PHE A 470 7.34 -3.88 0.38
C PHE A 470 6.53 -2.99 -0.54
N THR A 471 7.18 -2.19 -1.39
CA THR A 471 6.50 -1.27 -2.30
C THR A 471 5.72 -2.01 -3.40
N ARG A 472 6.22 -3.16 -3.89
CA ARG A 472 5.48 -4.01 -4.85
C ARG A 472 4.25 -4.65 -4.22
N MET A 473 4.34 -5.11 -2.97
CA MET A 473 3.18 -5.59 -2.20
C MET A 473 2.15 -4.48 -2.08
N LEU A 474 2.56 -3.32 -1.55
CA LEU A 474 1.71 -2.15 -1.36
C LEU A 474 1.10 -1.63 -2.68
N ARG A 475 1.76 -1.80 -3.82
CA ARG A 475 1.17 -1.45 -5.12
C ARG A 475 -0.02 -2.37 -5.50
N ARG A 476 -0.05 -3.60 -4.99
CA ARG A 476 -1.04 -4.63 -5.33
C ARG A 476 -2.11 -4.84 -4.26
N ILE A 477 -1.96 -4.25 -3.09
CA ILE A 477 -3.02 -4.25 -2.08
C ILE A 477 -4.12 -3.25 -2.49
N ASP A 478 -5.34 -3.76 -2.57
CA ASP A 478 -6.53 -3.02 -2.98
C ASP A 478 -6.96 -2.06 -1.86
N ALA A 479 -7.05 -2.59 -0.63
CA ALA A 479 -7.41 -1.87 0.59
C ALA A 479 -6.75 -2.53 1.81
N LEU A 480 -6.40 -1.73 2.81
CA LEU A 480 -5.89 -2.13 4.13
C LEU A 480 -6.36 -1.10 5.16
N ASP A 481 -6.33 -1.44 6.45
CA ASP A 481 -6.76 -0.54 7.52
C ASP A 481 -5.65 -0.23 8.53
N GLY A 482 -4.46 -0.79 8.34
CA GLY A 482 -3.28 -0.57 9.19
C GLY A 482 -2.02 -1.13 8.53
N ILE A 483 -0.86 -0.83 9.11
CA ILE A 483 0.45 -1.35 8.66
C ILE A 483 1.17 -2.01 9.84
N ALA A 484 1.68 -3.22 9.65
CA ALA A 484 2.58 -3.85 10.60
C ALA A 484 4.03 -3.69 10.14
N LEU A 485 4.94 -3.40 11.06
CA LEU A 485 6.39 -3.31 10.85
C LEU A 485 7.12 -4.10 11.94
N HIS A 486 8.30 -4.61 11.62
CA HIS A 486 9.28 -5.05 12.61
C HIS A 486 10.45 -4.07 12.64
N ALA A 487 11.11 -3.96 13.78
CA ALA A 487 12.30 -3.12 13.93
C ALA A 487 13.18 -3.63 15.05
N TYR A 488 14.44 -3.90 14.77
CA TYR A 488 15.37 -4.52 15.72
C TYR A 488 16.63 -3.69 15.87
N THR A 489 17.40 -3.92 16.94
CA THR A 489 18.82 -3.56 16.95
C THR A 489 19.68 -4.81 16.80
N HIS A 490 20.95 -4.61 16.47
CA HIS A 490 21.93 -5.70 16.38
C HIS A 490 22.91 -5.57 17.55
N GLY A 491 22.37 -5.42 18.76
CA GLY A 491 23.12 -5.22 20.00
C GLY A 491 22.30 -4.56 21.13
N ALA A 492 22.72 -4.79 22.37
CA ALA A 492 22.01 -4.34 23.58
C ALA A 492 22.25 -2.87 23.97
N ALA A 493 23.12 -2.15 23.27
CA ALA A 493 23.49 -0.79 23.64
C ALA A 493 22.34 0.20 23.31
N PRO A 494 21.88 1.04 24.26
CA PRO A 494 20.76 1.96 24.03
C PRO A 494 20.98 2.94 22.87
N GLY A 495 22.24 3.32 22.61
CA GLY A 495 22.59 4.21 21.49
C GLY A 495 22.25 3.65 20.11
N LEU A 496 22.04 2.33 19.98
CA LEU A 496 21.65 1.71 18.70
C LEU A 496 20.20 2.02 18.30
N ILE A 497 19.34 2.39 19.24
CA ILE A 497 17.95 2.80 18.96
C ILE A 497 17.90 4.03 18.03
N THR A 498 18.82 4.97 18.23
CA THR A 498 18.87 6.22 17.45
C THR A 498 20.03 6.26 16.46
N SER A 499 20.60 5.10 16.15
CA SER A 499 21.75 5.00 15.24
C SER A 499 21.33 5.23 13.80
N THR A 500 22.08 6.09 13.11
CA THR A 500 21.95 6.36 11.66
C THR A 500 22.89 5.48 10.82
N GLN A 501 23.52 4.46 11.42
CA GLN A 501 24.35 3.50 10.69
C GLN A 501 23.52 2.79 9.62
N LEU A 502 24.02 2.78 8.39
CA LEU A 502 23.42 2.06 7.26
C LEU A 502 23.95 0.63 7.17
N PHE A 503 23.20 -0.24 6.50
CA PHE A 503 23.74 -1.53 6.05
C PHE A 503 24.99 -1.33 5.17
N GLY A 504 25.98 -2.19 5.36
CA GLY A 504 27.29 -2.15 4.70
C GLY A 504 28.34 -1.29 5.43
N GLN A 505 27.95 -0.60 6.50
CA GLN A 505 28.87 0.18 7.35
C GLN A 505 29.31 -0.57 8.61
N GLU A 506 28.76 -1.77 8.85
CA GLU A 506 29.12 -2.62 9.98
C GLU A 506 30.49 -3.28 9.84
N ARG A 507 31.17 -3.51 10.97
CA ARG A 507 32.49 -4.18 11.00
C ARG A 507 32.42 -5.66 10.59
N HIS A 508 31.29 -6.31 10.86
CA HIS A 508 31.05 -7.71 10.57
C HIS A 508 29.68 -7.86 9.91
N PRO A 509 29.58 -7.80 8.57
CA PRO A 509 28.32 -7.96 7.87
C PRO A 509 27.75 -9.36 8.16
N PRO A 510 26.46 -9.49 8.54
CA PRO A 510 25.90 -10.80 8.83
C PRO A 510 25.86 -11.65 7.55
N ILE A 511 26.38 -12.88 7.63
CA ILE A 511 26.45 -13.83 6.50
C ILE A 511 25.06 -14.08 5.85
N ARG A 512 23.98 -13.91 6.62
CA ARG A 512 22.58 -14.09 6.18
C ARG A 512 22.00 -12.92 5.38
N PHE A 513 22.66 -11.76 5.33
CA PHE A 513 22.11 -10.54 4.74
C PHE A 513 23.04 -10.06 3.61
N PRO A 514 22.70 -10.29 2.32
CA PRO A 514 23.53 -9.78 1.24
C PRO A 514 23.50 -8.25 1.20
N ASP A 515 24.54 -7.63 1.76
CA ASP A 515 24.77 -6.19 1.98
C ASP A 515 24.22 -5.28 0.86
N LYS A 516 24.53 -5.59 -0.42
CA LYS A 516 24.16 -4.74 -1.57
C LYS A 516 22.67 -4.49 -1.76
N GLN A 517 21.80 -5.30 -1.15
CA GLN A 517 20.34 -5.16 -1.29
C GLN A 517 19.67 -4.45 -0.11
N LEU A 518 20.43 -4.07 0.91
CA LEU A 518 19.92 -3.47 2.15
C LEU A 518 20.54 -2.10 2.47
N SER A 519 21.64 -1.72 1.80
CA SER A 519 22.35 -0.43 2.01
C SER A 519 21.48 0.83 1.84
N TRP A 520 20.28 0.68 1.27
CA TRP A 520 19.27 1.72 1.14
C TRP A 520 18.66 2.14 2.50
N GLN A 521 18.70 1.29 3.53
CA GLN A 521 18.07 1.52 4.84
C GLN A 521 19.03 1.44 6.03
N TYR A 522 18.53 1.83 7.20
CA TYR A 522 19.28 1.77 8.46
C TYR A 522 19.47 0.35 8.98
N TYR A 523 20.63 0.11 9.60
CA TYR A 523 21.03 -1.19 10.13
C TYR A 523 20.32 -1.56 11.45
N HIS A 524 19.90 -0.57 12.22
CA HIS A 524 19.28 -0.78 13.54
C HIS A 524 17.82 -0.32 13.54
N PHE A 525 17.33 0.17 14.68
CA PHE A 525 15.92 0.42 14.94
C PHE A 525 15.31 1.41 13.93
N TYR A 526 16.05 2.43 13.49
CA TYR A 526 15.61 3.39 12.46
C TYR A 526 15.20 2.78 11.11
N ALA A 527 15.37 1.47 10.89
CA ALA A 527 14.74 0.78 9.77
C ALA A 527 13.23 1.08 9.70
N TYR A 528 12.52 1.15 10.83
CA TYR A 528 11.08 1.48 10.83
C TYR A 528 10.80 2.84 10.17
N ARG A 529 11.63 3.86 10.42
CA ARG A 529 11.49 5.20 9.81
C ARG A 529 11.64 5.12 8.29
N THR A 530 12.53 4.25 7.83
CA THR A 530 12.77 4.04 6.40
C THR A 530 11.52 3.43 5.73
N TYR A 531 10.86 2.48 6.37
CA TYR A 531 9.59 1.93 5.87
C TYR A 531 8.45 2.94 5.95
N MET A 532 8.42 3.82 6.96
CA MET A 532 7.43 4.91 7.05
C MET A 532 7.49 5.84 5.83
N ASP A 533 8.69 6.17 5.35
CA ASP A 533 8.86 6.97 4.12
C ASP A 533 8.28 6.27 2.88
N LEU A 534 8.19 4.93 2.88
CA LEU A 534 7.72 4.15 1.74
C LEU A 534 6.20 3.89 1.76
N ILE A 535 5.47 4.29 2.81
CA ILE A 535 4.01 4.10 2.88
C ILE A 535 3.33 5.08 1.90
N PRO A 536 2.55 4.60 0.91
CA PRO A 536 1.80 5.46 0.00
C PRO A 536 0.84 6.41 0.70
N GLY A 537 0.66 7.61 0.14
CA GLY A 537 -0.18 8.65 0.75
C GLY A 537 -1.63 8.22 1.02
N LYS A 538 -2.20 7.31 0.21
CA LYS A 538 -3.54 6.76 0.43
C LYS A 538 -3.71 5.97 1.73
N TRP A 539 -2.62 5.61 2.40
CA TRP A 539 -2.63 4.85 3.67
C TRP A 539 -1.94 5.60 4.81
N ARG A 540 -1.79 6.91 4.65
CA ARG A 540 -1.13 7.75 5.64
C ARG A 540 -1.85 7.78 6.98
N ASP A 541 -3.17 7.73 6.95
CA ASP A 541 -4.00 7.81 8.15
C ASP A 541 -4.24 6.43 8.78
N ALA A 542 -3.72 5.38 8.15
CA ALA A 542 -3.76 4.05 8.72
C ALA A 542 -2.83 3.98 9.96
N PRO A 543 -3.26 3.36 11.08
CA PRO A 543 -2.39 3.08 12.21
C PRO A 543 -1.21 2.20 11.81
N VAL A 544 -0.04 2.47 12.41
CA VAL A 544 1.13 1.61 12.29
C VAL A 544 1.38 0.89 13.60
N PHE A 545 1.68 -0.41 13.53
CA PHE A 545 2.00 -1.27 14.66
C PHE A 545 3.41 -1.80 14.47
N ILE A 546 4.33 -1.52 15.39
CA ILE A 546 5.61 -2.24 15.44
C ILE A 546 5.35 -3.53 16.23
N THR A 547 5.11 -4.62 15.50
CA THR A 547 4.57 -5.88 16.05
C THR A 547 5.63 -6.78 16.65
N GLU A 548 6.90 -6.54 16.32
CA GLU A 548 8.07 -7.20 16.90
C GLU A 548 9.25 -6.22 16.97
N THR A 549 9.88 -6.16 18.15
CA THR A 549 11.15 -5.48 18.37
C THR A 549 11.96 -6.16 19.47
N ASP A 550 13.29 -6.21 19.30
CA ASP A 550 14.24 -6.77 20.24
C ASP A 550 15.63 -6.11 20.10
N GLN A 551 16.48 -6.35 21.10
CA GLN A 551 17.84 -5.81 21.14
C GLN A 551 18.84 -6.64 20.32
N VAL A 552 18.56 -7.93 20.17
CA VAL A 552 19.39 -8.94 19.50
C VAL A 552 18.46 -9.99 18.92
N GLN A 553 18.69 -10.39 17.66
CA GLN A 553 17.84 -11.36 16.95
C GLN A 553 17.73 -12.74 17.63
N LYS A 554 18.41 -12.99 18.77
CA LYS A 554 18.30 -14.14 19.70
C LYS A 554 18.91 -13.80 21.06
N ASN A 555 18.39 -14.39 22.14
CA ASN A 555 18.91 -14.34 23.51
C ASN A 555 19.04 -12.93 24.09
N TRP A 556 17.92 -12.37 24.57
CA TRP A 556 17.94 -11.11 25.31
C TRP A 556 19.04 -11.09 26.38
N THR A 557 19.97 -10.15 26.27
CA THR A 557 20.85 -9.74 27.36
C THR A 557 19.99 -9.35 28.56
N ASN A 558 20.09 -10.12 29.65
CA ASN A 558 19.35 -9.87 30.88
C ASN A 558 19.94 -8.69 31.67
N ALA A 559 19.80 -7.47 31.14
CA ALA A 559 20.31 -6.25 31.75
C ALA A 559 19.29 -5.12 31.64
N ASN A 560 19.22 -4.26 32.66
CA ASN A 560 18.49 -2.99 32.62
C ASN A 560 19.44 -1.96 32.00
N SER A 561 19.75 -2.15 30.72
CA SER A 561 20.70 -1.30 30.00
C SER A 561 20.12 0.07 29.67
N GLY A 562 18.79 0.23 29.78
CA GLY A 562 18.04 1.38 29.31
C GLY A 562 17.67 1.28 27.84
N TRP A 563 17.86 0.12 27.21
CA TRP A 563 17.49 -0.11 25.83
C TRP A 563 15.98 -0.02 25.65
N VAL A 564 15.19 -0.66 26.54
CA VAL A 564 13.71 -0.64 26.43
C VAL A 564 13.17 0.76 26.68
N LYS A 565 13.65 1.45 27.73
CA LYS A 565 13.38 2.87 27.96
C LYS A 565 13.66 3.73 26.73
N LYS A 566 14.85 3.56 26.11
CA LYS A 566 15.25 4.38 24.96
C LYS A 566 14.42 4.09 23.72
N MET A 567 14.04 2.82 23.48
CA MET A 567 13.15 2.41 22.39
C MET A 567 11.78 3.10 22.51
N TYR A 568 11.13 3.02 23.68
CA TYR A 568 9.83 3.67 23.86
C TYR A 568 9.90 5.20 23.86
N ALA A 569 10.98 5.79 24.38
CA ALA A 569 11.21 7.23 24.27
C ALA A 569 11.33 7.66 22.79
N GLU A 570 12.05 6.90 21.96
CA GLU A 570 12.15 7.15 20.52
C GLU A 570 10.80 7.05 19.80
N VAL A 571 9.97 6.03 20.11
CA VAL A 571 8.62 5.92 19.53
C VAL A 571 7.72 7.08 19.98
N ASN A 572 7.85 7.51 21.24
CA ASN A 572 7.14 8.70 21.74
C ASN A 572 7.61 9.97 21.03
N ASP A 573 8.92 10.16 20.85
CA ASP A 573 9.52 11.29 20.15
C ASP A 573 9.09 11.31 18.67
N TRP A 574 8.98 10.14 18.04
CA TRP A 574 8.37 10.00 16.72
C TRP A 574 6.94 10.54 16.72
N ASN A 575 6.09 10.03 17.64
CA ASN A 575 4.69 10.42 17.75
C ASN A 575 4.50 11.89 18.17
N SER A 576 5.46 12.52 18.88
CA SER A 576 5.35 13.91 19.35
C SER A 576 5.15 14.93 18.22
N ASN A 577 5.54 14.57 16.99
CA ASN A 577 5.24 15.37 15.81
C ASN A 577 3.85 14.99 15.26
N PRO A 578 2.85 15.89 15.34
CA PRO A 578 1.48 15.59 14.90
C PRO A 578 1.37 15.32 13.39
N ASN A 579 2.38 15.71 12.62
CA ASN A 579 2.44 15.52 11.17
C ASN A 579 3.00 14.15 10.77
N ARG A 580 3.45 13.31 11.72
CA ARG A 580 3.98 11.96 11.44
C ARG A 580 2.93 10.86 11.57
N GLN A 581 3.16 9.74 10.89
CA GLN A 581 2.25 8.59 10.95
C GLN A 581 2.39 7.90 12.29
N ARG A 582 1.27 7.77 13.00
CA ARG A 582 1.30 7.37 14.39
C ARG A 582 1.61 5.89 14.52
N VAL A 583 2.59 5.59 15.38
CA VAL A 583 2.89 4.24 15.85
C VAL A 583 2.03 3.99 17.09
N TYR A 584 1.06 3.09 16.98
CA TYR A 584 0.10 2.79 18.05
C TYR A 584 0.74 1.96 19.17
N CYS A 585 1.66 1.07 18.80
CA CYS A 585 2.40 0.25 19.74
C CYS A 585 3.78 -0.15 19.20
N ALA A 586 4.68 -0.48 20.12
CA ALA A 586 5.89 -1.26 19.85
C ALA A 586 5.96 -2.43 20.81
N LEU A 587 6.00 -3.66 20.28
CA LEU A 587 5.88 -4.89 21.06
C LEU A 587 7.22 -5.58 21.22
N LEU A 588 7.67 -5.79 22.47
CA LEU A 588 8.87 -6.57 22.74
C LEU A 588 8.67 -8.02 22.29
N PHE A 589 9.60 -8.56 21.51
CA PHE A 589 9.58 -9.95 21.05
C PHE A 589 10.52 -10.80 21.91
N ARG A 590 10.06 -11.77 22.71
CA ARG A 590 8.66 -12.20 22.96
C ARG A 590 8.53 -12.89 24.33
N TRP A 591 7.31 -13.18 24.81
CA TRP A 591 7.13 -13.81 26.14
C TRP A 591 7.35 -15.33 26.18
N GLU A 592 7.01 -16.03 25.09
CA GLU A 592 7.02 -17.49 25.00
C GLU A 592 8.38 -18.13 25.30
N THR A 593 8.37 -19.39 25.77
CA THR A 593 9.57 -20.11 26.25
C THR A 593 10.43 -20.67 25.12
N ASN A 594 11.19 -19.80 24.46
CA ASN A 594 12.21 -20.15 23.47
C ASN A 594 13.44 -19.22 23.60
N GLU A 595 14.41 -19.32 22.69
CA GLU A 595 15.64 -18.50 22.71
C GLU A 595 15.41 -16.98 22.55
N TRP A 596 14.18 -16.53 22.29
CA TRP A 596 13.77 -15.13 22.22
C TRP A 596 13.01 -14.64 23.46
N GLN A 597 12.88 -15.48 24.51
CA GLN A 597 12.04 -15.17 25.65
C GLN A 597 12.54 -13.98 26.50
N VAL A 598 11.60 -13.13 26.95
CA VAL A 598 11.82 -12.09 27.96
C VAL A 598 11.31 -12.46 29.35
N ARG A 599 10.54 -13.54 29.47
CA ARG A 599 9.83 -13.93 30.70
C ARG A 599 10.74 -14.09 31.93
N ASP A 600 11.95 -14.61 31.74
CA ASP A 600 12.95 -14.85 32.79
C ASP A 600 14.04 -13.75 32.83
N LYS A 601 13.86 -12.68 32.06
CA LYS A 601 14.82 -11.58 31.93
C LYS A 601 14.43 -10.44 32.87
N GLU A 602 14.51 -10.69 34.18
CA GLU A 602 14.05 -9.76 35.23
C GLU A 602 14.55 -8.33 35.03
N ASN A 603 15.81 -8.14 34.59
CA ASN A 603 16.37 -6.82 34.39
C ASN A 603 15.81 -6.12 33.13
N VAL A 604 15.43 -6.88 32.10
CA VAL A 604 14.72 -6.35 30.92
C VAL A 604 13.29 -5.98 31.30
N LEU A 605 12.61 -6.82 32.09
CA LEU A 605 11.26 -6.53 32.59
C LEU A 605 11.24 -5.30 33.49
N GLN A 606 12.29 -5.09 34.30
CA GLN A 606 12.46 -3.88 35.09
C GLN A 606 12.69 -2.63 34.22
N ASP A 607 13.53 -2.71 33.17
CA ASP A 607 13.70 -1.64 32.17
C ASP A 607 12.35 -1.30 31.51
N PHE A 608 11.56 -2.33 31.17
CA PHE A 608 10.22 -2.14 30.61
C PHE A 608 9.24 -1.47 31.58
N LYS A 609 9.23 -1.88 32.85
CA LYS A 609 8.41 -1.26 33.90
C LYS A 609 8.76 0.23 34.08
N GLU A 610 10.04 0.57 34.10
CA GLU A 610 10.51 1.95 34.19
C GLU A 610 10.16 2.77 32.94
N ALA A 611 10.16 2.14 31.75
CA ALA A 611 9.66 2.77 30.53
C ALA A 611 8.15 3.07 30.61
N ALA A 612 7.36 2.11 31.15
CA ALA A 612 5.92 2.24 31.31
C ALA A 612 5.51 3.35 32.30
N GLN A 613 6.29 3.54 33.37
CA GLN A 613 6.10 4.63 34.34
C GLN A 613 6.19 6.03 33.72
N ARG A 614 6.76 6.17 32.50
CA ARG A 614 6.77 7.44 31.76
C ARG A 614 5.41 7.81 31.16
N GLY A 615 4.50 6.84 31.03
CA GLY A 615 3.13 7.09 30.58
C GLY A 615 2.97 7.54 29.12
N TYR A 616 3.88 7.13 28.22
CA TYR A 616 3.86 7.47 26.80
C TYR A 616 2.61 6.92 26.10
N LYS A 617 1.95 7.79 25.33
CA LYS A 617 0.72 7.51 24.59
C LYS A 617 0.88 7.87 23.13
N TRP A 618 0.17 7.16 22.25
CA TRP A 618 0.19 7.49 20.81
C TRP A 618 -0.75 8.66 20.45
N GLN A 619 -1.73 8.95 21.31
CA GLN A 619 -2.54 10.17 21.26
C GLN A 619 -1.78 11.28 21.96
N ILE A 620 -1.40 12.30 21.20
CA ILE A 620 -0.82 13.55 21.71
C ILE A 620 -1.64 14.68 21.14
#